data_AF-A0A8T4EJ81-F1
#
_entry.id   AF-A0A8T4EJ81-F1
#
_cell.length_a   1.000
_cell.length_b   1.000
_cell.length_c   1.000
_cell.angle_alpha   90.00
_cell.angle_beta   90.00
_cell.angle_gamma   90.00
#
_symmetry.space_group_name_H-M   'P 1'
#
loop_
_entity.id
_entity.type
_entity.pdbx_description
1 polymer ?
#
loop_
_entity_poly.entity_id
_entity_poly.type
_entity_poly.pdbx_seq_one_letter_code
_entity_poly.pdbx_strand_id
1 'polypeptide(L)' 'MNVLKYINDSEHPRTATEVKKEQKVDITQAAFTLNELYDKKLVGCLNPEDHHGKLFIITEKGKQMLEKLSL' A
#
# COMPACT_ATOMS: atom_id res chain seq x y z
N MET A 1 -4.13 10.75 5.02
CA MET A 1 -4.25 9.40 4.43
C MET A 1 -2.97 8.65 4.76
N ASN A 2 -3.04 7.52 5.47
CA ASN A 2 -1.84 6.76 5.87
C ASN A 2 -1.89 5.35 5.28
N VAL A 3 -1.86 5.26 3.94
CA VAL A 3 -1.92 3.99 3.19
C VAL A 3 -0.80 3.03 3.61
N LEU A 4 0.40 3.56 3.83
CA LEU A 4 1.56 2.74 4.21
C LEU A 4 1.34 2.06 5.57
N LYS A 5 0.85 2.81 6.58
CA LYS A 5 0.48 2.23 7.88
C LYS A 5 -0.66 1.23 7.75
N TYR A 6 -1.70 1.53 6.97
CA TYR A 6 -2.81 0.61 6.77
C TYR A 6 -2.36 -0.74 6.15
N ILE A 7 -1.43 -0.71 5.19
CA ILE A 7 -0.86 -1.94 4.61
C ILE A 7 0.00 -2.68 5.64
N ASN A 8 0.75 -1.96 6.48
CA ASN A 8 1.58 -2.55 7.53
C ASN A 8 0.74 -3.24 8.64
N ASP A 9 -0.37 -2.62 9.04
CA ASP A 9 -1.24 -3.11 10.12
C ASP A 9 -2.12 -4.29 9.68
N SER A 10 -2.03 -4.70 8.41
CA SER A 10 -2.81 -5.78 7.83
C SER A 10 -2.05 -7.09 7.78
N GLU A 11 -2.67 -8.18 8.25
CA GLU A 11 -2.14 -9.54 8.13
C GLU A 11 -2.25 -10.11 6.70
N HIS A 12 -2.99 -9.44 5.82
CA HIS A 12 -3.23 -9.86 4.44
C HIS A 12 -2.86 -8.77 3.42
N PRO A 13 -2.48 -9.16 2.18
CA PRO A 13 -2.27 -8.21 1.09
C PRO A 13 -3.51 -7.37 0.84
N ARG A 14 -3.32 -6.12 0.42
CA ARG A 14 -4.41 -5.16 0.17
C ARG A 14 -4.49 -4.76 -1.29
N THR A 15 -5.71 -4.61 -1.76
CA THR A 15 -6.04 -4.06 -3.08
C THR A 15 -6.30 -2.56 -3.02
N ALA A 16 -6.24 -1.89 -4.17
CA ALA A 16 -6.66 -0.49 -4.29
C ALA A 16 -8.13 -0.29 -3.87
N THR A 17 -9.00 -1.28 -4.09
CA THR A 17 -10.41 -1.23 -3.66
C THR A 17 -10.55 -1.26 -2.15
N GLU A 18 -9.73 -2.01 -1.43
CA GLU A 18 -9.73 -2.01 0.03
C GLU A 18 -9.17 -0.71 0.59
N VAL A 19 -8.05 -0.22 0.04
CA VAL A 19 -7.49 1.10 0.41
C VAL A 19 -8.51 2.22 0.19
N LYS A 20 -9.23 2.20 -0.93
CA LYS A 20 -10.33 3.13 -1.22
C LYS A 20 -11.37 3.14 -0.09
N LYS A 21 -11.85 1.96 0.29
CA LYS A 21 -12.89 1.80 1.32
C LYS A 21 -12.40 2.29 2.68
N GLU A 22 -11.21 1.87 3.08
CA GLU A 22 -10.64 2.23 4.39
C GLU A 22 -10.35 3.72 4.50
N GLN A 23 -9.64 4.27 3.50
CA GLN A 23 -9.19 5.66 3.55
C GLN A 23 -10.26 6.66 3.07
N LYS A 24 -11.42 6.17 2.63
CA LYS A 24 -12.55 6.97 2.10
C LYS A 24 -12.12 7.92 0.99
N VAL A 25 -11.32 7.42 0.05
CA VAL A 25 -10.83 8.17 -1.12
C VAL A 25 -11.40 7.63 -2.43
N ASP A 26 -11.11 8.28 -3.55
CA ASP A 26 -11.43 7.73 -4.87
C ASP A 26 -10.50 6.55 -5.22
N ILE A 27 -10.97 5.64 -6.08
CA ILE A 27 -10.17 4.49 -6.55
C ILE A 27 -8.90 4.94 -7.27
N THR A 28 -8.96 6.04 -8.03
CA THR A 28 -7.83 6.61 -8.76
C THR A 28 -6.76 7.10 -7.78
N GLN A 29 -7.18 7.76 -6.69
CA GLN A 29 -6.27 8.23 -5.65
C GLN A 29 -5.63 7.06 -4.88
N ALA A 30 -6.41 6.02 -4.58
CA ALA A 30 -5.90 4.80 -3.94
C ALA A 30 -4.84 4.12 -4.82
N ALA A 31 -5.14 3.92 -6.11
CA ALA A 31 -4.23 3.31 -7.07
C ALA A 31 -2.96 4.14 -7.28
N PHE A 32 -3.11 5.46 -7.46
CA PHE A 32 -1.99 6.39 -7.58
C PHE A 32 -1.05 6.30 -6.37
N THR A 33 -1.61 6.30 -5.16
CA THR A 33 -0.80 6.22 -3.94
C THR A 33 -0.09 4.88 -3.79
N LEU A 34 -0.76 3.78 -4.12
CA LEU A 34 -0.15 2.45 -4.09
C LEU A 34 1.02 2.35 -5.08
N ASN A 35 0.87 2.89 -6.29
CA ASN A 35 1.94 2.95 -7.28
C ASN A 35 3.11 3.81 -6.79
N GLU A 36 2.85 4.99 -6.23
CA GLU A 36 3.89 5.84 -5.64
C GLU A 36 4.69 5.14 -4.52
N LEU A 37 4.00 4.41 -3.64
CA LEU A 37 4.65 3.63 -2.58
C LEU A 37 5.44 2.44 -3.15
N TYR A 38 4.92 1.81 -4.20
CA TYR A 38 5.57 0.70 -4.90
C TYR A 38 6.85 1.16 -5.59
N ASP A 39 6.81 2.28 -6.31
CA ASP A 39 7.96 2.89 -6.99
C ASP A 39 9.05 3.29 -5.98
N LYS A 40 8.63 3.75 -4.79
CA LYS A 40 9.53 4.04 -3.66
C LYS A 40 10.04 2.79 -2.93
N LYS A 41 9.60 1.59 -3.34
CA LYS A 41 9.91 0.29 -2.73
C LYS A 41 9.47 0.18 -1.26
N LEU A 42 8.43 0.92 -0.87
CA LEU A 42 7.85 0.89 0.47
C LEU A 42 6.76 -0.19 0.60
N VAL A 43 6.14 -0.54 -0.52
CA VAL A 43 5.24 -1.69 -0.65
C VAL A 43 5.69 -2.55 -1.84
N GLY A 44 5.41 -3.85 -1.79
CA GLY A 44 5.57 -4.78 -2.90
C GLY A 44 4.21 -5.12 -3.53
N CYS A 45 4.22 -5.64 -4.75
CA CYS A 45 3.04 -6.19 -5.44
C CYS A 45 3.25 -7.69 -5.66
N LEU A 46 2.34 -8.54 -5.19
CA LEU A 46 2.46 -10.00 -5.31
C LEU A 46 2.11 -10.53 -6.70
N ASN A 47 1.31 -9.78 -7.45
CA ASN A 47 0.85 -10.10 -8.81
C ASN A 47 1.07 -8.89 -9.74
N PRO A 48 2.34 -8.53 -10.03
CA PRO A 48 2.66 -7.33 -10.80
C PRO A 48 2.14 -7.38 -12.25
N GLU A 49 2.05 -8.58 -12.83
CA GLU A 49 1.60 -8.85 -14.20
C GLU A 49 0.08 -8.66 -14.38
N ASP A 50 -0.69 -8.69 -13.29
CA ASP A 50 -2.15 -8.54 -13.36
C ASP A 50 -2.54 -7.07 -13.58
N HIS A 51 -3.39 -6.81 -14.56
CA HIS A 51 -3.93 -5.47 -14.79
C HIS A 51 -4.95 -5.03 -13.71
N HIS A 52 -5.65 -5.99 -13.09
CA HIS A 52 -6.69 -5.75 -12.10
C HIS A 52 -6.45 -6.59 -10.86
N GLY A 53 -6.91 -6.10 -9.70
CA GLY A 53 -6.81 -6.87 -8.45
C GLY A 53 -5.39 -7.02 -7.90
N LYS A 54 -4.50 -6.07 -8.19
CA LYS A 54 -3.14 -6.04 -7.62
C LYS A 54 -3.16 -6.09 -6.09
N LEU A 55 -2.32 -6.95 -5.53
CA LEU A 55 -2.20 -7.27 -4.11
C LEU A 55 -0.91 -6.68 -3.55
N PHE A 56 -1.04 -5.69 -2.68
CA PHE A 56 0.08 -4.96 -2.11
C PHE A 56 0.39 -5.38 -0.68
N ILE A 57 1.68 -5.52 -0.37
CA ILE A 57 2.20 -5.85 0.97
C ILE A 57 3.29 -4.85 1.39
N ILE A 58 3.49 -4.68 2.70
CA ILE A 58 4.58 -3.83 3.21
C ILE A 58 5.94 -4.49 2.90
N THR A 59 6.94 -3.72 2.48
CA THR A 59 8.33 -4.21 2.40
C THR A 59 9.08 -3.95 3.71
N GLU A 60 10.24 -4.59 3.88
CA GLU A 60 11.13 -4.28 5.00
C GLU A 60 11.54 -2.80 5.04
N LYS A 61 11.82 -2.19 3.88
CA LYS A 61 12.08 -0.75 3.77
C LYS A 61 10.88 0.08 4.23
N GLY A 62 9.66 -0.33 3.89
CA GLY A 62 8.43 0.31 4.32
C GLY A 62 8.26 0.27 5.85
N LYS A 63 8.52 -0.89 6.47
CA LYS A 63 8.49 -1.05 7.94
C LYS A 63 9.48 -0.12 8.63
N GLN A 64 10.75 -0.15 8.19
CA GLN A 64 11.80 0.73 8.72
C GLN A 64 11.45 2.21 8.59
N MET A 65 10.73 2.61 7.53
CA MET A 65 10.27 3.98 7.37
C MET A 65 9.21 4.37 8.39
N LEU A 66 8.25 3.49 8.68
CA LEU A 66 7.22 3.73 9.70
C LEU A 66 7.82 3.80 11.11
N GLU A 67 8.81 2.96 11.40
CA GLU A 67 9.55 3.00 12.67
C GLU A 67 10.27 4.33 12.87
N LYS A 68 10.95 4.84 11.83
CA LYS A 68 11.64 6.14 11.87
C LYS A 68 10.71 7.35 12.02
N LEU A 69 9.45 7.23 11.60
CA LEU A 69 8.44 8.28 11.74
C LEU A 69 7.70 8.22 13.09
N SER A 70 7.87 7.13 13.85
CA SER A 70 7.26 6.92 15.16
C SER A 70 8.20 7.31 16.32
N LEU A 71 9.41 7.79 16.00
CA LEU A 71 10.39 8.44 16.88
C LEU A 71 10.29 9.96 16.74
#